data_AF-A0A2P8W8A2-F1
#
_entry.id   AF-A0A2P8W8A2-F1
#
_cell.length_a   1.000
_cell.length_b   1.000
_cell.length_c   1.000
_cell.angle_alpha   90.00
_cell.angle_beta   90.00
_cell.angle_gamma   90.00
#
_symmetry.space_group_name_H-M   'P 1'
#
loop_
_entity.id
_entity.type
_entity.pdbx_description
1 polymer ?
#
loop_
_entity_poly.entity_id
_entity_poly.type
_entity_poly.pdbx_seq_one_letter_code
_entity_poly.pdbx_strand_id
1 'polypeptide(L)'
;MKIATWNLERALPQSVQAERQRQWLSRIDADIWILTETHLDITPGEDYRSVASGLPDRAGAEGERWVQIWVKSGDLVILETTDAARTAAALLTLDSGQQWVVYGTVLPWLESSWRSHPASQGQAFAAALAAQQADWQRLRTTYKKAFLTVAGDFNQDLNALHYYGSRRNKQALRQALDSAKLTCFTAGENDPVHRLIHGQHSNIDHICIASDVAAHFQQSFVWPQRLDDLRGLSDHFGIGVELSFEP
;
A
#
# COMPACT_ATOMS: atom_id res chain seq x y z
N MET A 1 -8.06 -4.26 14.63
CA MET A 1 -7.76 -4.51 13.21
C MET A 1 -6.39 -3.97 12.89
N LYS A 2 -5.51 -4.79 12.32
CA LYS A 2 -4.16 -4.43 11.88
C LYS A 2 -4.10 -4.46 10.35
N ILE A 3 -3.70 -3.35 9.76
CA ILE A 3 -3.54 -3.20 8.31
C ILE A 3 -2.07 -2.90 8.05
N ALA A 4 -1.47 -3.59 7.10
CA ALA A 4 -0.03 -3.51 6.85
C ALA A 4 0.27 -3.46 5.35
N THR A 5 1.33 -2.75 4.99
CA THR A 5 1.86 -2.70 3.61
C THR A 5 3.37 -2.87 3.61
N TRP A 6 3.89 -3.54 2.58
CA TRP A 6 5.32 -3.75 2.42
C TRP A 6 5.68 -4.04 0.96
N ASN A 7 6.65 -3.29 0.42
CA ASN A 7 7.31 -3.61 -0.83
C ASN A 7 8.30 -4.76 -0.61
N LEU A 8 8.11 -5.87 -1.31
CA LEU A 8 8.92 -7.09 -1.17
C LEU A 8 10.11 -7.16 -2.14
N GLU A 9 10.40 -6.08 -2.86
CA GLU A 9 11.56 -5.94 -3.74
C GLU A 9 11.67 -7.08 -4.76
N ARG A 10 10.52 -7.59 -5.23
CA ARG A 10 10.43 -8.67 -6.23
C ARG A 10 11.13 -9.95 -5.80
N ALA A 11 11.17 -10.24 -4.51
CA ALA A 11 11.76 -11.46 -4.01
C ALA A 11 11.16 -12.69 -4.70
N LEU A 12 12.02 -13.63 -5.10
CA LEU A 12 11.56 -14.90 -5.67
C LEU A 12 11.19 -15.88 -4.53
N PRO A 13 10.17 -16.72 -4.69
CA PRO A 13 9.61 -17.53 -3.59
C PRO A 13 10.60 -18.44 -2.87
N GLN A 14 11.62 -18.92 -3.59
CA GLN A 14 12.65 -19.85 -3.11
C GLN A 14 13.91 -19.14 -2.60
N SER A 15 13.92 -17.80 -2.58
CA SER A 15 15.06 -17.02 -2.14
C SER A 15 15.15 -16.95 -0.60
N VAL A 16 16.37 -16.76 -0.09
CA VAL A 16 16.59 -16.50 1.34
C VAL A 16 15.88 -15.21 1.79
N GLN A 17 15.76 -14.23 0.89
CA GLN A 17 15.00 -13.00 1.13
C GLN A 17 13.52 -13.31 1.40
N ALA A 18 12.87 -14.08 0.52
CA ALA A 18 11.46 -14.44 0.67
C ALA A 18 11.20 -15.25 1.94
N GLU A 19 12.10 -16.15 2.33
CA GLU A 19 11.98 -16.89 3.60
C GLU A 19 11.97 -15.93 4.81
N ARG A 20 12.91 -14.98 4.85
CA ARG A 20 12.96 -13.99 5.93
C ARG A 20 11.77 -13.02 5.89
N GLN A 21 11.27 -12.68 4.70
CA GLN A 21 10.04 -11.90 4.54
C GLN A 21 8.83 -12.65 5.10
N ARG A 22 8.65 -13.95 4.82
CA ARG A 22 7.56 -14.77 5.39
C ARG A 22 7.58 -14.79 6.92
N GLN A 23 8.77 -14.85 7.53
CA GLN A 23 8.90 -14.79 8.99
C GLN A 23 8.37 -13.45 9.54
N TRP A 24 8.60 -12.34 8.84
CA TRP A 24 8.01 -11.05 9.20
C TRP A 24 6.50 -11.02 8.96
N LEU A 25 6.01 -11.51 7.82
CA LEU A 25 4.58 -11.57 7.54
C LEU A 25 3.83 -12.34 8.65
N SER A 26 4.36 -13.49 9.04
CA SER A 26 3.84 -14.31 10.14
C SER A 26 3.92 -13.59 11.49
N ARG A 27 5.04 -12.92 11.79
CA ARG A 27 5.23 -12.20 13.05
C ARG A 27 4.31 -10.99 13.21
N ILE A 28 4.12 -10.24 12.13
CA ILE A 28 3.28 -9.04 12.15
C ILE A 28 1.80 -9.44 12.24
N ASP A 29 1.40 -10.54 11.60
CA ASP A 29 0.06 -11.13 11.68
C ASP A 29 -1.04 -10.06 11.47
N ALA A 30 -0.96 -9.34 10.36
CA ALA A 30 -1.94 -8.30 10.03
C ALA A 30 -3.23 -8.92 9.50
N ASP A 31 -4.39 -8.35 9.87
CA ASP A 31 -5.68 -8.80 9.35
C ASP A 31 -5.81 -8.54 7.84
N ILE A 32 -5.18 -7.46 7.37
CA ILE A 32 -5.11 -7.07 5.97
C ILE A 32 -3.66 -6.74 5.60
N TRP A 33 -3.15 -7.41 4.58
CA TRP A 33 -1.88 -7.08 3.94
C TRP A 33 -2.12 -6.49 2.56
N ILE A 34 -1.34 -5.46 2.24
CA ILE A 34 -1.18 -4.95 0.87
C ILE A 34 0.30 -5.07 0.54
N LEU A 35 0.68 -6.12 -0.19
CA LEU A 35 2.07 -6.36 -0.56
C LEU A 35 2.34 -5.78 -1.93
N THR A 36 3.45 -5.06 -2.08
CA THR A 36 3.86 -4.48 -3.37
C THR A 36 5.13 -5.14 -3.88
N GLU A 37 5.33 -5.11 -5.21
CA GLU A 37 6.42 -5.82 -5.90
C GLU A 37 6.62 -7.25 -5.38
N THR A 38 5.53 -7.98 -5.32
CA THR A 38 5.42 -9.29 -4.67
C THR A 38 5.41 -10.43 -5.70
N HIS A 39 5.26 -11.64 -5.21
CA HIS A 39 5.04 -12.85 -5.99
C HIS A 39 3.81 -13.59 -5.46
N LEU A 40 3.03 -14.21 -6.35
CA LEU A 40 1.82 -14.97 -5.99
C LEU A 40 2.05 -16.07 -4.94
N ASP A 41 3.28 -16.56 -4.84
CA ASP A 41 3.67 -17.65 -3.95
C ASP A 41 4.30 -17.16 -2.64
N ILE A 42 4.49 -15.84 -2.46
CA ILE A 42 4.91 -15.26 -1.17
C ILE A 42 3.64 -14.86 -0.41
N THR A 43 3.28 -15.69 0.56
CA THR A 43 2.02 -15.61 1.31
C THR A 43 2.27 -15.32 2.79
N PRO A 44 1.39 -14.53 3.46
CA PRO A 44 1.38 -14.39 4.91
C PRO A 44 0.90 -15.64 5.68
N GLY A 45 0.31 -16.63 5.00
CA GLY A 45 -0.14 -17.89 5.60
C GLY A 45 -1.29 -18.55 4.83
N GLU A 46 -1.61 -19.80 5.16
CA GLU A 46 -2.66 -20.59 4.48
C GLU A 46 -4.09 -20.08 4.77
N ASP A 47 -4.29 -19.42 5.91
CA ASP A 47 -5.60 -18.87 6.31
C ASP A 47 -5.99 -17.60 5.54
N TYR A 48 -5.10 -17.07 4.70
CA TYR A 48 -5.35 -15.82 3.99
C TYR A 48 -5.95 -16.05 2.59
N ARG A 49 -6.95 -15.26 2.27
CA ARG A 49 -7.47 -15.12 0.90
C ARG A 49 -6.82 -13.92 0.23
N SER A 50 -6.66 -13.94 -1.10
CA SER A 50 -6.07 -12.81 -1.81
C SER A 50 -6.68 -12.44 -3.14
N VAL A 51 -6.43 -11.19 -3.52
CA VAL A 51 -6.66 -10.63 -4.85
C VAL A 51 -5.34 -9.97 -5.29
N ALA A 52 -4.84 -10.36 -6.46
CA ALA A 52 -3.63 -9.80 -7.03
C ALA A 52 -3.96 -8.85 -8.19
N SER A 53 -3.01 -7.98 -8.51
CA SER A 53 -3.00 -7.26 -9.78
C SER A 53 -2.91 -8.24 -10.96
N GLY A 54 -3.16 -7.74 -12.16
CA GLY A 54 -2.82 -8.41 -13.40
C GLY A 54 -1.30 -8.54 -13.60
N LEU A 55 -0.92 -8.96 -14.81
CA LEU A 55 0.49 -9.09 -15.17
C LEU A 55 1.21 -7.73 -15.06
N PRO A 56 2.45 -7.70 -14.53
CA PRO A 56 3.23 -6.48 -14.48
C PRO A 56 3.47 -5.88 -15.87
N ASP A 57 3.49 -4.55 -15.96
CA ASP A 57 3.86 -3.79 -17.16
C ASP A 57 5.39 -3.70 -17.36
N ARG A 58 6.12 -4.73 -16.91
CA ARG A 58 7.57 -4.89 -17.01
C ARG A 58 7.95 -6.36 -17.14
N ALA A 59 9.16 -6.63 -17.62
CA ALA A 59 9.71 -7.98 -17.61
C ALA A 59 9.99 -8.46 -16.18
N GLY A 60 9.67 -9.72 -15.90
CA GLY A 60 9.86 -10.36 -14.60
C GLY A 60 9.62 -11.87 -14.68
N ALA A 61 9.82 -12.55 -13.56
CA ALA A 61 9.48 -13.96 -13.42
C ALA A 61 7.96 -14.18 -13.47
N GLU A 62 7.57 -15.39 -13.88
CA GLU A 62 6.18 -15.84 -13.79
C GLU A 62 5.73 -15.78 -12.33
N GLY A 63 4.55 -15.21 -12.08
CA GLY A 63 4.01 -15.05 -10.72
C GLY A 63 4.36 -13.73 -10.04
N GLU A 64 5.29 -12.93 -10.58
CA GLU A 64 5.51 -11.56 -10.09
C GLU A 64 4.25 -10.69 -10.26
N ARG A 65 3.97 -9.85 -9.27
CA ARG A 65 2.85 -8.91 -9.24
C ARG A 65 3.29 -7.57 -8.67
N TRP A 66 2.71 -6.49 -9.17
CA TRP A 66 2.94 -5.19 -8.54
C TRP A 66 2.23 -5.08 -7.20
N VAL A 67 1.05 -5.68 -7.08
CA VAL A 67 0.21 -5.57 -5.89
C VAL A 67 -0.47 -6.90 -5.60
N GLN A 68 -0.53 -7.30 -4.33
CA GLN A 68 -1.43 -8.34 -3.86
C GLN A 68 -2.01 -7.98 -2.51
N ILE A 69 -3.34 -8.02 -2.42
CA ILE A 69 -4.10 -7.81 -1.19
C ILE A 69 -4.36 -9.18 -0.57
N TRP A 70 -4.03 -9.36 0.70
CA TRP A 70 -4.37 -10.54 1.47
C TRP A 70 -5.26 -10.16 2.66
N VAL A 71 -6.24 -11.00 2.97
CA VAL A 71 -7.14 -10.82 4.11
C VAL A 71 -7.24 -12.13 4.90
N LYS A 72 -7.17 -12.02 6.23
CA LYS A 72 -7.21 -13.18 7.14
C LYS A 72 -8.62 -13.72 7.35
N SER A 73 -9.63 -12.85 7.36
CA SER A 73 -11.04 -13.21 7.57
C SER A 73 -11.97 -12.29 6.77
N GLY A 74 -13.25 -12.70 6.63
CA GLY A 74 -14.24 -11.96 5.85
C GLY A 74 -14.19 -12.17 4.33
N ASP A 75 -15.33 -12.03 3.66
CA ASP A 75 -15.48 -12.34 2.24
C ASP A 75 -14.84 -11.29 1.34
N LEU A 76 -13.99 -11.76 0.42
CA LEU A 76 -13.21 -10.93 -0.48
C LEU A 76 -13.72 -11.08 -1.92
N VAL A 77 -14.20 -9.98 -2.50
CA VAL A 77 -14.67 -9.92 -3.89
C VAL A 77 -13.80 -8.95 -4.68
N ILE A 78 -13.20 -9.42 -5.78
CA ILE A 78 -12.37 -8.59 -6.67
C ILE A 78 -13.18 -7.43 -7.26
N LEU A 79 -12.55 -6.25 -7.35
CA LEU A 79 -13.09 -5.06 -7.99
C LEU A 79 -12.18 -4.63 -9.14
N GLU A 80 -12.79 -4.13 -10.21
CA GLU A 80 -12.04 -3.62 -11.36
C GLU A 80 -11.33 -2.30 -11.02
N THR A 81 -10.12 -2.15 -11.57
CA THR A 81 -9.33 -0.92 -11.53
C THR A 81 -8.99 -0.48 -12.95
N THR A 82 -8.74 0.83 -13.12
CA THR A 82 -8.35 1.40 -14.41
C THR A 82 -6.92 1.00 -14.81
N ASP A 83 -6.10 0.58 -13.84
CA ASP A 83 -4.71 0.16 -14.04
C ASP A 83 -4.41 -1.21 -13.46
N ALA A 84 -5.02 -2.24 -14.05
CA ALA A 84 -4.91 -3.62 -13.59
C ALA A 84 -3.47 -4.14 -13.44
N ALA A 85 -2.47 -3.55 -14.10
CA ALA A 85 -1.08 -3.96 -13.93
C ALA A 85 -0.52 -3.56 -12.55
N ARG A 86 -0.72 -2.29 -12.13
CA ARG A 86 -0.08 -1.71 -10.93
C ARG A 86 -1.01 -1.54 -9.75
N THR A 87 -2.28 -1.92 -9.90
CA THR A 87 -3.27 -1.81 -8.83
C THR A 87 -4.09 -3.07 -8.71
N ALA A 88 -4.60 -3.31 -7.50
CA ALA A 88 -5.58 -4.33 -7.20
C ALA A 88 -6.63 -3.71 -6.29
N ALA A 89 -7.88 -4.12 -6.44
CA ALA A 89 -8.94 -3.67 -5.55
C ALA A 89 -9.86 -4.83 -5.18
N ALA A 90 -10.39 -4.80 -3.96
CA ALA A 90 -11.35 -5.78 -3.48
C ALA A 90 -12.34 -5.14 -2.51
N LEU A 91 -13.59 -5.63 -2.55
CA LEU A 91 -14.57 -5.42 -1.50
C LEU A 91 -14.39 -6.55 -0.48
N LEU A 92 -13.98 -6.17 0.72
CA LEU A 92 -13.93 -7.04 1.89
C LEU A 92 -15.20 -6.82 2.72
N THR A 93 -15.93 -7.88 3.03
CA THR A 93 -17.04 -7.86 3.99
C THR A 93 -16.65 -8.70 5.19
N LEU A 94 -16.43 -8.06 6.34
CA LEU A 94 -16.10 -8.76 7.59
C LEU A 94 -17.32 -9.55 8.10
N ASP A 95 -17.08 -10.50 8.99
CA ASP A 95 -18.15 -11.31 9.61
C ASP A 95 -19.16 -10.45 10.40
N SER A 96 -18.74 -9.26 10.86
CA SER A 96 -19.62 -8.25 11.46
C SER A 96 -20.56 -7.55 10.48
N GLY A 97 -20.40 -7.78 9.18
CA GLY A 97 -21.08 -7.08 8.09
C GLY A 97 -20.44 -5.73 7.71
N GLN A 98 -19.42 -5.26 8.44
CA GLN A 98 -18.69 -4.06 8.07
C GLN A 98 -17.92 -4.27 6.76
N GLN A 99 -18.07 -3.33 5.83
CA GLN A 99 -17.45 -3.40 4.52
C GLN A 99 -16.23 -2.50 4.43
N TRP A 100 -15.25 -2.95 3.65
CA TRP A 100 -14.02 -2.24 3.31
C TRP A 100 -13.81 -2.34 1.80
N VAL A 101 -13.52 -1.23 1.16
CA VAL A 101 -12.89 -1.28 -0.16
C VAL A 101 -11.40 -1.16 0.08
N VAL A 102 -10.66 -2.23 -0.21
CA VAL A 102 -9.19 -2.25 -0.10
C VAL A 102 -8.63 -2.05 -1.50
N TYR A 103 -7.82 -1.01 -1.68
CA TYR A 103 -7.17 -0.64 -2.93
C TYR A 103 -5.65 -0.66 -2.71
N GLY A 104 -4.97 -1.59 -3.35
CA GLY A 104 -3.51 -1.65 -3.36
C GLY A 104 -2.94 -0.92 -4.57
N THR A 105 -1.84 -0.19 -4.38
CA THR A 105 -1.22 0.61 -5.44
C THR A 105 0.31 0.57 -5.45
N VAL A 106 0.88 0.64 -6.65
CA VAL A 106 2.24 1.14 -6.88
C VAL A 106 2.19 2.33 -7.83
N LEU A 107 2.55 3.52 -7.34
CA LEU A 107 2.69 4.72 -8.18
C LEU A 107 4.09 4.78 -8.82
N PRO A 108 4.22 5.33 -10.04
CA PRO A 108 5.52 5.47 -10.71
C PRO A 108 6.54 6.30 -9.92
N TRP A 109 7.76 5.81 -9.68
CA TRP A 109 8.87 6.65 -9.20
C TRP A 109 9.39 7.58 -10.28
N LEU A 110 10.27 8.53 -9.90
CA LEU A 110 10.75 9.62 -10.77
C LEU A 110 11.34 9.17 -12.10
N GLU A 111 11.95 7.98 -12.15
CA GLU A 111 12.63 7.45 -13.34
C GLU A 111 11.79 6.40 -14.09
N SER A 112 10.58 6.10 -13.61
CA SER A 112 9.70 5.15 -14.27
C SER A 112 8.74 5.82 -15.24
N SER A 113 8.54 5.19 -16.40
CA SER A 113 7.43 5.49 -17.29
C SER A 113 6.15 4.81 -16.82
N TRP A 114 5.02 5.30 -17.32
CA TRP A 114 3.72 4.67 -17.15
C TRP A 114 2.93 4.78 -18.45
N ARG A 115 2.62 3.63 -19.08
CA ARG A 115 2.00 3.57 -20.41
C ARG A 115 2.77 4.44 -21.42
N SER A 116 2.11 5.39 -22.07
CA SER A 116 2.71 6.35 -23.00
C SER A 116 3.35 7.56 -22.32
N HIS A 117 3.26 7.70 -21.00
CA HIS A 117 3.84 8.82 -20.27
C HIS A 117 5.31 8.54 -19.91
N PRO A 118 6.24 9.41 -20.30
CA PRO A 118 7.66 9.24 -19.98
C PRO A 118 7.92 9.51 -18.50
N ALA A 119 9.06 9.02 -18.02
CA ALA A 119 9.56 9.30 -16.68
C ALA A 119 9.88 10.79 -16.43
N SER A 120 10.15 11.55 -17.49
CA SER A 120 10.62 12.92 -17.39
C SER A 120 9.63 13.83 -16.64
N GLN A 121 10.18 14.62 -15.72
CA GLN A 121 9.45 15.65 -14.96
C GLN A 121 8.27 15.12 -14.13
N GLY A 122 8.23 13.82 -13.80
CA GLY A 122 7.16 13.23 -12.99
C GLY A 122 5.80 13.15 -13.69
N GLN A 123 5.79 13.17 -15.03
CA GLN A 123 4.56 13.07 -15.83
C GLN A 123 3.88 11.71 -15.68
N ALA A 124 4.65 10.63 -15.69
CA ALA A 124 4.15 9.27 -15.45
C ALA A 124 3.39 9.17 -14.11
N PHE A 125 3.99 9.69 -13.02
CA PHE A 125 3.34 9.74 -11.71
C PHE A 125 2.02 10.50 -11.77
N ALA A 126 2.02 11.71 -12.33
CA ALA A 126 0.82 12.55 -12.36
C ALA A 126 -0.33 11.90 -13.14
N ALA A 127 -0.01 11.25 -14.27
CA ALA A 127 -0.99 10.54 -15.08
C ALA A 127 -1.54 9.30 -14.37
N ALA A 128 -0.67 8.49 -13.76
CA ALA A 128 -1.07 7.33 -12.97
C ALA A 128 -1.94 7.73 -11.77
N LEU A 129 -1.53 8.78 -11.03
CA LEU A 129 -2.29 9.31 -9.90
C LEU A 129 -3.70 9.76 -10.34
N ALA A 130 -3.83 10.45 -11.48
CA ALA A 130 -5.14 10.87 -11.97
C ALA A 130 -6.05 9.67 -12.29
N ALA A 131 -5.51 8.61 -12.89
CA ALA A 131 -6.26 7.39 -13.17
C ALA A 131 -6.70 6.67 -11.87
N GLN A 132 -5.80 6.55 -10.90
CA GLN A 132 -6.10 5.91 -9.61
C GLN A 132 -7.05 6.76 -8.76
N GLN A 133 -6.92 8.08 -8.77
CA GLN A 133 -7.86 9.00 -8.10
C GLN A 133 -9.29 8.81 -8.63
N ALA A 134 -9.45 8.64 -9.95
CA ALA A 134 -10.75 8.35 -10.55
C ALA A 134 -11.32 7.01 -10.06
N ASP A 135 -10.49 5.97 -9.90
CA ASP A 135 -10.90 4.72 -9.26
C ASP A 135 -11.36 4.95 -7.82
N TRP A 136 -10.58 5.68 -7.00
CA TRP A 136 -10.93 5.95 -5.61
C TRP A 136 -12.30 6.65 -5.48
N GLN A 137 -12.54 7.65 -6.32
CA GLN A 137 -13.81 8.39 -6.35
C GLN A 137 -14.99 7.52 -6.80
N ARG A 138 -14.79 6.70 -7.85
CA ARG A 138 -15.78 5.75 -8.36
C ARG A 138 -16.13 4.70 -7.30
N LEU A 139 -15.11 4.07 -6.71
CA LEU A 139 -15.27 3.03 -5.69
C LEU A 139 -15.97 3.59 -4.46
N ARG A 140 -15.59 4.77 -3.99
CA ARG A 140 -16.27 5.43 -2.87
C ARG A 140 -17.75 5.74 -3.18
N THR A 141 -18.04 6.20 -4.39
CA THR A 141 -19.42 6.49 -4.81
C THR A 141 -20.26 5.22 -4.90
N THR A 142 -19.66 4.12 -5.33
CA THR A 142 -20.32 2.82 -5.51
C THR A 142 -20.57 2.15 -4.17
N TYR A 143 -19.56 2.12 -3.29
CA TYR A 143 -19.58 1.45 -1.98
C TYR A 143 -19.64 2.46 -0.83
N LYS A 144 -20.70 3.28 -0.79
CA LYS A 144 -20.81 4.43 0.13
C LYS A 144 -20.71 4.09 1.63
N LYS A 145 -21.02 2.84 2.00
CA LYS A 145 -20.97 2.34 3.38
C LYS A 145 -19.64 1.69 3.74
N ALA A 146 -18.81 1.39 2.75
CA ALA A 146 -17.53 0.73 2.97
C ALA A 146 -16.46 1.76 3.33
N PHE A 147 -15.56 1.40 4.24
CA PHE A 147 -14.36 2.19 4.47
C PHE A 147 -13.39 1.99 3.30
N LEU A 148 -13.12 3.05 2.56
CA LEU A 148 -12.09 3.03 1.51
C LEU A 148 -10.71 3.06 2.18
N THR A 149 -9.88 2.08 1.86
CA THR A 149 -8.46 2.02 2.21
C THR A 149 -7.65 1.98 0.93
N VAL A 150 -6.71 2.91 0.79
CA VAL A 150 -5.72 2.94 -0.28
C VAL A 150 -4.35 2.78 0.36
N ALA A 151 -3.65 1.70 0.02
CA ALA A 151 -2.34 1.41 0.60
C ALA A 151 -1.37 0.84 -0.44
N GLY A 152 -0.07 0.89 -0.15
CA GLY A 152 0.98 0.40 -1.04
C GLY A 152 2.14 1.36 -1.13
N ASP A 153 2.90 1.24 -2.22
CA ASP A 153 4.05 2.09 -2.51
C ASP A 153 3.60 3.30 -3.34
N PHE A 154 3.54 4.46 -2.71
CA PHE A 154 3.13 5.68 -3.39
C PHE A 154 4.32 6.34 -4.10
N ASN A 155 5.56 5.89 -3.91
CA ASN A 155 6.77 6.51 -4.45
C ASN A 155 6.84 8.03 -4.20
N GLN A 156 6.22 8.48 -3.11
CA GLN A 156 6.08 9.89 -2.79
C GLN A 156 5.94 10.06 -1.28
N ASP A 157 6.87 10.81 -0.70
CA ASP A 157 6.79 11.16 0.71
C ASP A 157 5.64 12.16 0.94
N LEU A 158 5.01 12.12 2.10
CA LEU A 158 3.91 13.01 2.48
C LEU A 158 4.26 13.94 3.65
N ASN A 159 5.52 13.98 4.09
CA ASN A 159 5.96 14.87 5.18
C ASN A 159 6.05 16.33 4.75
N ALA A 160 6.03 17.22 5.75
CA ALA A 160 6.15 18.66 5.55
C ALA A 160 7.49 19.01 4.88
N LEU A 161 8.58 18.48 5.43
CA LEU A 161 9.89 18.52 4.79
C LEU A 161 9.92 17.46 3.68
N HIS A 162 10.42 17.87 2.51
CA HIS A 162 10.50 16.97 1.37
C HIS A 162 11.71 16.06 1.45
N TYR A 163 11.47 14.78 1.21
CA TYR A 163 12.46 13.73 1.22
C TYR A 163 12.60 13.07 -0.15
N TYR A 164 11.51 12.57 -0.74
CA TYR A 164 11.54 11.77 -1.97
C TYR A 164 10.42 12.12 -2.94
N GLY A 165 10.65 11.90 -4.23
CA GLY A 165 9.70 12.20 -5.31
C GLY A 165 9.75 13.65 -5.73
N SER A 166 8.59 14.24 -6.06
CA SER A 166 8.50 15.64 -6.53
C SER A 166 7.60 16.45 -5.62
N ARG A 167 7.99 17.68 -5.27
CA ARG A 167 7.14 18.60 -4.49
C ARG A 167 5.78 18.85 -5.15
N ARG A 168 5.75 18.95 -6.48
CA ARG A 168 4.50 19.11 -7.24
C ARG A 168 3.63 17.86 -7.12
N ASN A 169 4.23 16.68 -7.26
CA ASN A 169 3.51 15.41 -7.19
C ASN A 169 3.05 15.08 -5.76
N LYS A 170 3.84 15.46 -4.75
CA LYS A 170 3.40 15.47 -3.34
C LYS A 170 2.13 16.29 -3.15
N GLN A 171 2.10 17.51 -3.67
CA GLN A 171 0.91 18.37 -3.56
C GLN A 171 -0.28 17.76 -4.30
N ALA A 172 -0.08 17.24 -5.51
CA ALA A 172 -1.11 16.55 -6.27
C ALA A 172 -1.65 15.33 -5.52
N LEU A 173 -0.76 14.54 -4.90
CA LEU A 173 -1.15 13.37 -4.10
C LEU A 173 -1.98 13.78 -2.88
N ARG A 174 -1.57 14.81 -2.13
CA ARG A 174 -2.37 15.35 -1.01
C ARG A 174 -3.76 15.76 -1.48
N GLN A 175 -3.85 16.52 -2.58
CA GLN A 175 -5.13 16.93 -3.15
C GLN A 175 -6.00 15.74 -3.59
N ALA A 176 -5.40 14.70 -4.16
CA ALA A 176 -6.12 13.50 -4.56
C ALA A 176 -6.69 12.77 -3.35
N LEU A 177 -5.90 12.58 -2.28
CA LEU A 177 -6.34 11.99 -1.02
C LEU A 177 -7.45 12.82 -0.36
N ASP A 178 -7.29 14.14 -0.28
CA ASP A 178 -8.30 15.06 0.27
C ASP A 178 -9.62 14.99 -0.51
N SER A 179 -9.55 14.98 -1.85
CA SER A 179 -10.73 14.86 -2.71
C SER A 179 -11.48 13.53 -2.51
N ALA A 180 -10.74 12.48 -2.16
CA ALA A 180 -11.26 11.17 -1.82
C ALA A 180 -11.59 11.03 -0.32
N LYS A 181 -11.51 12.12 0.46
CA LYS A 181 -11.56 12.20 1.95
C LYS A 181 -10.89 11.01 2.62
N LEU A 182 -9.62 10.83 2.28
CA LEU A 182 -8.72 9.85 2.86
C LEU A 182 -7.73 10.56 3.77
N THR A 183 -7.50 9.99 4.94
CA THR A 183 -6.46 10.41 5.87
C THR A 183 -5.30 9.42 5.77
N CYS A 184 -4.07 9.90 5.56
CA CYS A 184 -2.88 9.07 5.61
C CYS A 184 -2.44 8.87 7.07
N PHE A 185 -2.50 7.63 7.56
CA PHE A 185 -2.19 7.26 8.94
C PHE A 185 -0.71 6.89 9.14
N THR A 186 0.11 7.04 8.11
CA THR A 186 1.54 6.66 8.10
C THR A 186 2.42 7.79 7.58
N ALA A 187 1.95 9.03 7.70
CA ALA A 187 2.63 10.26 7.29
C ALA A 187 2.54 11.34 8.37
N GLY A 188 3.32 12.41 8.24
CA GLY A 188 3.34 13.52 9.18
C GLY A 188 3.81 13.06 10.56
N GLU A 189 3.10 13.49 11.61
CA GLU A 189 3.39 13.03 12.99
C GLU A 189 3.20 11.52 13.15
N ASN A 190 2.40 10.91 12.27
CA ASN A 190 2.14 9.47 12.23
C ASN A 190 3.11 8.71 11.33
N ASP A 191 4.14 9.32 10.74
CA ASP A 191 5.14 8.61 9.93
C ASP A 191 6.05 7.73 10.82
N PRO A 192 5.90 6.40 10.77
CA PRO A 192 6.64 5.54 11.69
C PRO A 192 8.12 5.39 11.27
N VAL A 193 8.44 5.51 9.98
CA VAL A 193 9.82 5.48 9.47
C VAL A 193 10.53 6.75 9.91
N HIS A 194 9.94 7.92 9.66
CA HIS A 194 10.53 9.21 10.03
C HIS A 194 10.84 9.30 11.52
N ARG A 195 9.95 8.78 12.38
CA ARG A 195 10.22 8.69 13.83
C ARG A 195 11.38 7.74 14.14
N LEU A 196 11.40 6.55 13.53
CA LEU A 196 12.39 5.51 13.81
C LEU A 196 13.83 5.98 13.55
N ILE A 197 14.06 6.69 12.46
CA ILE A 197 15.39 7.13 12.03
C ILE A 197 15.65 8.62 12.33
N HIS A 198 14.90 9.20 13.27
CA HIS A 198 15.08 10.57 13.74
C HIS A 198 15.06 11.63 12.61
N GLY A 199 14.13 11.46 11.69
CA GLY A 199 13.83 12.41 10.62
C GLY A 199 14.75 12.36 9.41
N GLN A 200 15.70 11.42 9.34
CA GLN A 200 16.65 11.31 8.24
C GLN A 200 15.97 10.93 6.91
N HIS A 201 15.00 10.02 6.93
CA HIS A 201 14.16 9.68 5.78
C HIS A 201 12.68 9.86 6.13
N SER A 202 11.83 9.77 5.12
CA SER A 202 10.38 9.76 5.26
C SER A 202 9.81 8.56 4.55
N ASN A 203 8.65 8.11 5.01
CA ASN A 203 7.96 6.99 4.42
C ASN A 203 7.40 7.35 3.05
N ILE A 204 7.51 6.44 2.08
CA ILE A 204 6.93 6.55 0.74
C ILE A 204 5.84 5.49 0.50
N ASP A 205 5.74 4.50 1.36
CA ASP A 205 4.66 3.53 1.40
C ASP A 205 3.58 4.03 2.36
N HIS A 206 2.33 4.14 1.93
CA HIS A 206 1.31 4.75 2.79
C HIS A 206 0.12 3.85 3.03
N ILE A 207 -0.56 4.08 4.16
CA ILE A 207 -1.88 3.52 4.46
C ILE A 207 -2.84 4.71 4.68
N CYS A 208 -3.68 4.93 3.68
CA CYS A 208 -4.67 6.00 3.64
C CYS A 208 -6.07 5.41 3.79
N ILE A 209 -6.82 5.82 4.82
CA ILE A 209 -8.15 5.26 5.11
C ILE A 209 -9.17 6.39 5.14
N ALA A 210 -10.43 6.09 4.80
CA ALA A 210 -11.55 7.02 4.92
C ALA A 210 -11.50 7.75 6.26
N SER A 211 -11.59 9.08 6.22
CA SER A 211 -11.36 9.93 7.41
C SER A 211 -12.29 9.63 8.59
N ASP A 212 -13.45 9.03 8.33
CA ASP A 212 -14.42 8.61 9.37
C ASP A 212 -13.83 7.54 10.32
N VAL A 213 -12.75 6.87 9.91
CA VAL A 213 -12.03 5.87 10.72
C VAL A 213 -11.03 6.50 11.69
N ALA A 214 -10.77 7.81 11.61
CA ALA A 214 -9.75 8.47 12.44
C ALA A 214 -9.96 8.32 13.94
N ALA A 215 -11.20 8.25 14.42
CA ALA A 215 -11.51 8.02 15.83
C ALA A 215 -11.08 6.62 16.33
N HIS A 216 -10.90 5.67 15.42
CA HIS A 216 -10.48 4.30 15.74
C HIS A 216 -8.97 4.12 15.69
N PHE A 217 -8.22 5.06 15.11
CA PHE A 217 -6.78 4.96 14.97
C PHE A 217 -6.08 4.95 16.33
N GLN A 218 -5.23 3.95 16.55
CA GLN A 218 -4.43 3.81 17.77
C GLN A 218 -2.99 4.22 17.54
N GLN A 219 -2.35 3.61 16.54
CA GLN A 219 -0.94 3.85 16.25
C GLN A 219 -0.55 3.42 14.84
N SER A 220 0.56 3.98 14.37
CA SER A 220 1.33 3.46 13.24
C SER A 220 2.61 2.79 13.73
N PHE A 221 3.01 1.72 13.06
CA PHE A 221 4.20 0.94 13.38
C PHE A 221 5.01 0.63 12.12
N VAL A 222 6.27 0.23 12.32
CA VAL A 222 7.26 -0.02 11.27
C VAL A 222 8.09 -1.25 11.63
N TRP A 223 8.57 -1.97 10.62
CA TRP A 223 9.58 -3.00 10.77
C TRP A 223 10.53 -3.04 9.55
N PRO A 224 11.76 -3.56 9.73
CA PRO A 224 12.41 -3.88 11.00
C PRO A 224 12.72 -2.62 11.84
N GLN A 225 13.12 -2.79 13.10
CA GLN A 225 13.37 -1.68 14.04
C GLN A 225 14.72 -0.98 13.83
N ARG A 226 15.51 -1.41 12.85
CA ARG A 226 16.80 -0.80 12.51
C ARG A 226 16.98 -0.78 11.01
N LEU A 227 17.58 0.29 10.49
CA LEU A 227 17.85 0.43 9.06
C LEU A 227 18.73 -0.71 8.53
N ASP A 228 19.77 -1.12 9.27
CA ASP A 228 20.68 -2.19 8.85
C ASP A 228 19.99 -3.55 8.70
N ASP A 229 18.86 -3.76 9.38
CA ASP A 229 18.12 -5.02 9.34
C ASP A 229 17.32 -5.16 8.03
N LEU A 230 17.15 -4.09 7.26
CA LEU A 230 16.59 -4.14 5.90
C LEU A 230 17.45 -4.94 4.93
N ARG A 231 18.76 -5.05 5.20
CA ARG A 231 19.69 -5.74 4.30
C ARG A 231 19.29 -7.20 4.12
N GLY A 232 18.96 -7.55 2.87
CA GLY A 232 18.49 -8.89 2.50
C GLY A 232 17.07 -9.20 2.97
N LEU A 233 16.26 -8.16 3.26
CA LEU A 233 14.80 -8.23 3.44
C LEU A 233 14.09 -7.45 2.34
N SER A 234 14.34 -6.16 2.23
CA SER A 234 13.77 -5.22 1.26
C SER A 234 14.51 -3.90 1.41
N ASP A 235 14.56 -3.07 0.38
CA ASP A 235 15.00 -1.68 0.49
C ASP A 235 13.93 -0.75 1.09
N HIS A 236 12.70 -1.27 1.28
CA HIS A 236 11.61 -0.59 1.98
C HIS A 236 11.40 -1.17 3.40
N PHE A 237 11.12 -0.27 4.34
CA PHE A 237 10.51 -0.69 5.59
C PHE A 237 9.08 -1.20 5.33
N GLY A 238 8.68 -2.23 6.04
CA GLY A 238 7.28 -2.55 6.17
C GLY A 238 6.64 -1.62 7.20
N ILE A 239 5.42 -1.18 6.93
CA ILE A 239 4.67 -0.25 7.78
C ILE A 239 3.24 -0.71 7.97
N GLY A 240 2.64 -0.33 9.10
CA GLY A 240 1.29 -0.73 9.43
C GLY A 240 0.59 0.23 10.37
N VAL A 241 -0.72 0.02 10.51
CA VAL A 241 -1.59 0.77 11.42
C VAL A 241 -2.47 -0.17 12.21
N GLU A 242 -2.79 0.23 13.44
CA GLU A 242 -3.74 -0.46 14.30
C GLU A 242 -4.97 0.42 14.53
N LEU A 243 -6.14 -0.19 14.33
CA LEU A 243 -7.45 0.39 14.54
C LEU A 243 -8.20 -0.40 15.61
N SER A 244 -8.82 0.31 16.56
CA SER A 244 -9.68 -0.25 17.59
C SER A 244 -11.13 0.11 17.30
N PHE A 245 -11.92 -0.90 16.97
CA PHE A 245 -13.37 -0.80 16.91
C PHE A 245 -13.88 -1.34 18.25
N GLU A 246 -14.57 -0.52 19.04
CA GLU A 246 -15.18 -0.99 20.28
C GLU A 246 -16.15 -2.17 19.96
N PRO A 247 -16.26 -3.18 20.83
CA PRO A 247 -17.14 -4.33 20.64
C PRO A 247 -18.62 -3.95 20.51
#